data_AF-A0A6B3CF72-F1
#
_entry.id   AF-A0A6B3CF72-F1
#
_cell.length_a   1.000
_cell.length_b   1.000
_cell.length_c   1.000
_cell.angle_alpha   90.00
_cell.angle_beta   90.00
_cell.angle_gamma   90.00
#
_symmetry.space_group_name_H-M   'P 1'
#
loop_
_entity.id
_entity.type
_entity.pdbx_description
1 polymer ?
#
loop_
_entity_poly.entity_id
_entity_poly.type
_entity_poly.pdbx_seq_one_letter_code
_entity_poly.pdbx_strand_id
1 'polypeptide(L)'
;TLSDAIDLGLLADYQILVPVVTNEDLRDWLATGPGAGVDGLRLAGRQVAALRAIHDHKLRRILTFHHRVADARAFATTLHDTAATLPAPLRPD
;
A
#
# COMPACT_ATOMS: atom_id res chain seq x y z
N THR A 1 -22.81 17.44 12.02
CA THR A 1 -21.99 16.22 12.18
C THR A 1 -21.01 16.13 11.01
N LEU A 2 -20.12 15.12 10.95
CA LEU A 2 -19.29 14.92 9.75
C LEU A 2 -20.16 14.70 8.51
N SER A 3 -21.23 13.90 8.64
CA SER A 3 -22.19 13.62 7.57
C SER A 3 -22.84 14.91 7.06
N ASP A 4 -23.42 15.72 7.96
CA ASP A 4 -24.09 16.95 7.55
C ASP A 4 -23.14 17.91 6.81
N ALA A 5 -21.85 17.94 7.19
CA ALA A 5 -20.85 18.77 6.52
C ALA A 5 -20.47 18.23 5.13
N ILE A 6 -20.49 16.91 4.91
CA ILE A 6 -20.35 16.29 3.58
C ILE A 6 -21.58 16.61 2.73
N ASP A 7 -22.79 16.43 3.29
CA ASP A 7 -24.06 16.69 2.59
C ASP A 7 -24.21 18.16 2.15
N LEU A 8 -23.66 19.08 2.94
CA LEU A 8 -23.60 20.51 2.63
C LEU A 8 -22.42 20.91 1.71
N GLY A 9 -21.58 19.97 1.29
CA GLY A 9 -20.42 20.22 0.44
C GLY A 9 -19.27 20.97 1.12
N LEU A 10 -19.26 21.04 2.46
CA LEU A 10 -18.21 21.68 3.25
C LEU A 10 -16.98 20.78 3.44
N LEU A 11 -17.18 19.46 3.35
CA LEU A 11 -16.13 18.45 3.45
C LEU A 11 -16.19 17.50 2.25
N ALA A 12 -15.03 16.98 1.87
CA ALA A 12 -14.95 15.90 0.91
C ALA A 12 -15.49 14.60 1.52
N ASP A 13 -16.20 13.83 0.71
CA ASP A 13 -16.62 12.47 1.07
C ASP A 13 -15.42 11.51 1.16
N TYR A 14 -15.59 10.38 1.84
CA TYR A 14 -14.52 9.42 2.11
C TYR A 14 -14.94 7.98 1.82
N GLN A 15 -13.96 7.15 1.47
CA GLN A 15 -14.11 5.72 1.27
C GLN A 15 -13.14 4.97 2.18
N ILE A 16 -13.62 3.89 2.81
CA ILE A 16 -12.77 2.95 3.53
C ILE A 16 -12.53 1.73 2.65
N LEU A 17 -11.26 1.42 2.40
CA LEU A 17 -10.83 0.27 1.64
C LEU A 17 -10.11 -0.73 2.57
N VAL A 18 -10.45 -2.00 2.45
CA VAL A 18 -9.78 -3.10 3.19
C VAL A 18 -9.15 -4.06 2.17
N PRO A 19 -7.96 -3.74 1.64
CA PRO A 19 -7.28 -4.60 0.68
C PRO A 19 -6.81 -5.89 1.37
N VAL A 20 -7.10 -7.03 0.74
CA VAL A 20 -6.62 -8.34 1.17
C VAL A 20 -5.49 -8.77 0.25
N VAL A 21 -4.34 -9.09 0.84
CA VAL A 21 -3.16 -9.62 0.12
C VAL A 21 -2.83 -10.96 0.75
N THR A 22 -2.80 -12.01 -0.07
CA THR A 22 -2.48 -13.36 0.38
C THR A 22 -0.98 -13.64 0.23
N ASN A 23 -0.50 -14.67 0.92
CA ASN A 23 0.89 -15.11 0.76
C ASN A 23 1.16 -15.68 -0.63
N GLU A 24 0.13 -16.20 -1.32
CA GLU A 24 0.23 -16.69 -2.70
C GLU A 24 0.50 -15.52 -3.65
N ASP A 25 -0.32 -14.46 -3.55
CA ASP A 25 -0.13 -13.20 -4.29
C ASP A 25 1.30 -12.66 -4.14
N LEU A 26 1.84 -12.72 -2.92
CA LEU A 26 3.19 -12.22 -2.64
C LEU A 26 4.30 -13.10 -3.18
N ARG A 27 4.12 -14.43 -3.20
CA ARG A 27 5.13 -15.34 -3.78
C ARG A 27 5.23 -15.18 -5.29
N ASP A 28 4.11 -14.92 -5.95
CA ASP A 28 4.05 -14.73 -7.39
C ASP A 28 4.63 -13.36 -7.82
N TRP A 29 4.53 -12.34 -6.96
CA TRP A 29 4.95 -10.97 -7.28
C TRP A 29 6.30 -10.57 -6.70
N LEU A 30 6.77 -11.27 -5.67
CA LEU A 30 8.06 -11.02 -5.04
C LEU A 30 8.90 -12.27 -5.18
N ALA A 31 9.83 -12.23 -6.14
CA ALA A 31 11.04 -13.03 -6.03
C ALA A 31 11.78 -12.55 -4.78
N THR A 32 11.36 -13.05 -3.61
CA THR A 32 11.95 -12.69 -2.33
C THR A 32 13.41 -13.05 -2.37
N GLY A 33 14.28 -12.04 -2.43
CA GLY A 33 15.72 -12.25 -2.35
C GLY A 33 16.08 -13.08 -1.12
N PRO A 34 17.18 -13.85 -1.17
CA PRO A 34 17.59 -14.70 -0.06
C PRO A 34 17.77 -13.86 1.22
N GLY A 35 16.93 -14.12 2.23
CA GLY A 35 16.97 -13.43 3.53
C GLY A 35 15.64 -12.78 3.98
N ALA A 36 14.61 -12.75 3.14
CA ALA A 36 13.30 -12.22 3.55
C ALA A 36 12.59 -13.20 4.50
N GLY A 37 12.79 -13.02 5.81
CA GLY A 37 11.97 -13.68 6.83
C GLY A 37 10.50 -13.22 6.79
N VAL A 38 9.68 -13.74 7.70
CA VAL A 38 8.23 -13.44 7.79
C VAL A 38 7.94 -11.93 7.83
N ASP A 39 8.81 -11.15 8.46
CA ASP A 39 8.66 -9.69 8.56
C ASP A 39 8.85 -8.99 7.20
N GLY A 40 9.76 -9.50 6.36
CA GLY A 40 9.95 -9.00 5.00
C GLY A 40 8.73 -9.25 4.13
N LEU A 41 8.14 -10.45 4.21
CA LEU A 41 6.92 -10.79 3.48
C LEU A 41 5.74 -9.91 3.92
N ARG A 42 5.60 -9.67 5.24
CA ARG A 42 4.56 -8.80 5.78
C ARG A 42 4.72 -7.35 5.34
N LEU A 43 5.96 -6.83 5.33
CA LEU A 43 6.24 -5.48 4.84
C LEU A 43 5.87 -5.34 3.37
N ALA A 44 6.31 -6.28 2.55
CA ALA A 44 6.04 -6.28 1.13
C ALA A 44 4.52 -6.43 0.84
N GLY A 45 3.80 -7.24 1.61
CA GLY A 45 2.34 -7.32 1.58
C GLY A 45 1.65 -5.97 1.75
N ARG A 46 2.10 -5.16 2.72
CA ARG A 46 1.56 -3.82 2.94
C ARG A 46 1.91 -2.85 1.80
N GLN A 47 3.10 -2.96 1.24
CA GLN A 47 3.54 -2.12 0.13
C GLN A 47 2.75 -2.43 -1.15
N VAL A 48 2.57 -3.72 -1.47
CA VAL A 48 1.73 -4.17 -2.57
C VAL A 48 0.29 -3.69 -2.41
N ALA A 49 -0.30 -3.85 -1.22
CA ALA A 49 -1.65 -3.36 -0.94
C ALA A 49 -1.78 -1.85 -1.18
N ALA A 50 -0.80 -1.07 -0.74
CA ALA A 50 -0.78 0.38 -0.93
C ALA A 50 -0.62 0.76 -2.41
N LEU A 51 0.34 0.14 -3.12
CA LEU A 51 0.58 0.39 -4.55
C LEU A 51 -0.63 0.06 -5.40
N ARG A 52 -1.32 -1.05 -5.08
CA ARG A 52 -2.55 -1.41 -5.76
C ARG A 52 -3.69 -0.43 -5.47
N ALA A 53 -3.86 0.00 -4.23
CA ALA A 53 -4.84 1.03 -3.90
C ALA A 53 -4.55 2.36 -4.62
N ILE A 54 -3.27 2.74 -4.75
CA ILE A 54 -2.83 3.91 -5.50
C ILE A 54 -3.24 3.80 -6.97
N HIS A 55 -2.95 2.66 -7.60
CA HIS A 55 -3.29 2.39 -8.99
C HIS A 55 -4.81 2.38 -9.19
N ASP A 56 -5.54 1.54 -8.45
CA ASP A 56 -6.97 1.28 -8.65
C ASP A 56 -7.83 2.53 -8.35
N HIS A 57 -7.38 3.39 -7.41
CA HIS A 57 -8.10 4.61 -7.01
C HIS A 57 -7.42 5.90 -7.46
N LYS A 58 -6.37 5.82 -8.30
CA LYS A 58 -5.64 6.98 -8.88
C LYS A 58 -5.18 7.99 -7.83
N LEU A 59 -4.66 7.49 -6.71
CA LEU A 59 -4.24 8.33 -5.59
C LEU A 59 -2.92 9.04 -5.91
N ARG A 60 -2.91 10.37 -5.82
CA ARG A 60 -1.71 11.18 -6.13
C ARG A 60 -0.83 11.47 -4.92
N ARG A 61 -1.40 11.42 -3.72
CA ARG A 61 -0.72 11.73 -2.46
C ARG A 61 -1.22 10.75 -1.41
N ILE A 62 -0.28 10.14 -0.71
CA ILE A 62 -0.56 9.14 0.33
C ILE A 62 0.14 9.53 1.62
N LEU A 63 -0.47 9.15 2.74
CA LEU A 63 0.15 9.17 4.05
C LEU A 63 -0.02 7.78 4.66
N THR A 64 1.08 7.17 5.10
CA THR A 64 1.06 5.85 5.73
C THR A 64 1.35 5.97 7.22
N PHE A 65 0.58 5.24 8.03
CA PHE A 65 0.73 5.22 9.48
C PHE A 65 1.37 3.91 9.92
N HIS A 66 2.36 4.00 10.81
CA HIS A 66 3.15 2.87 11.28
C HIS A 66 3.31 2.96 12.80
N HIS A 67 3.34 1.81 13.47
CA HIS A 67 3.50 1.76 14.93
C HIS A 67 4.94 2.11 15.36
N ARG A 68 5.94 1.89 14.51
CA ARG A 68 7.35 2.16 14.81
C ARG A 68 7.99 3.00 13.71
N VAL A 69 8.89 3.88 14.12
CA VAL A 69 9.71 4.68 13.17
C VAL A 69 10.55 3.77 12.27
N ALA A 70 11.06 2.66 12.80
CA ALA A 70 11.80 1.67 12.01
C ALA A 70 10.95 1.08 10.89
N ASP A 71 9.68 0.75 11.16
CA ASP A 71 8.74 0.20 10.16
C ASP A 71 8.42 1.25 9.09
N ALA A 72 8.16 2.51 9.50
CA ALA A 72 7.93 3.61 8.58
C ALA A 72 9.14 3.84 7.66
N ARG A 73 10.36 3.79 8.23
CA ARG A 73 11.61 3.94 7.48
C ARG A 73 11.78 2.80 6.49
N ALA A 74 11.64 1.55 6.93
CA ALA A 74 11.74 0.38 6.07
C ALA A 74 10.73 0.44 4.91
N PHE A 75 9.48 0.80 5.21
CA PHE A 75 8.44 0.98 4.20
C PHE A 75 8.84 2.05 3.17
N ALA A 76 9.23 3.24 3.62
CA ALA A 76 9.56 4.35 2.73
C ALA A 76 10.80 4.05 1.85
N THR A 77 11.83 3.40 2.42
CA THR A 77 13.08 3.14 1.69
C THR A 77 12.97 2.01 0.67
N THR A 78 12.04 1.06 0.86
CA THR A 78 11.91 -0.13 -0.01
C THR A 78 10.65 -0.13 -0.89
N LEU A 79 9.80 0.90 -0.79
CA LEU A 79 8.54 0.96 -1.55
C LEU A 79 8.78 0.97 -3.07
N HIS A 80 9.78 1.73 -3.52
CA HIS A 80 10.12 1.82 -4.95
C HIS A 80 10.68 0.50 -5.48
N ASP A 81 11.50 -0.19 -4.69
CA ASP A 81 12.03 -1.51 -5.04
C ASP A 81 10.88 -2.50 -5.22
N THR A 82 9.90 -2.47 -4.31
CA THR A 82 8.68 -3.30 -4.42
C THR A 82 7.83 -2.92 -5.63
N ALA A 83 7.70 -1.63 -5.94
CA ALA A 83 6.97 -1.19 -7.13
C ALA A 83 7.64 -1.68 -8.43
N ALA A 84 8.98 -1.75 -8.45
CA ALA A 84 9.72 -2.26 -9.60
C ALA A 84 9.52 -3.77 -9.82
N THR A 85 9.21 -4.55 -8.78
CA THR A 85 8.91 -5.99 -8.92
C THR A 85 7.48 -6.29 -9.35
N LEU A 86 6.56 -5.32 -9.25
CA LEU A 86 5.17 -5.52 -9.67
C LEU A 86 5.07 -5.76 -11.19
N PRO A 87 4.11 -6.60 -11.63
CA PRO A 87 3.83 -6.78 -13.05
C PRO A 87 3.30 -5.47 -13.66
N ALA A 88 3.54 -5.26 -14.95
CA ALA A 88 3.21 -4.01 -15.65
C ALA A 88 1.78 -3.46 -15.41
N PRO A 89 0.71 -4.29 -15.38
CA PRO A 89 -0.66 -3.80 -15.14
C PRO A 89 -0.93 -3.24 -13.73
N LEU A 90 -0.01 -3.44 -12.78
CA LEU A 90 -0.15 -3.00 -11.38
C LEU A 90 0.88 -1.94 -11.00
N ARG A 91 1.74 -1.52 -11.94
CA ARG A 91 2.68 -0.44 -11.69
C ARG A 91 1.92 0.88 -11.69
N PRO A 92 2.06 1.72 -10.65
CA PRO A 92 1.49 3.07 -10.70
C PRO A 92 2.19 3.89 -11.79
N ASP A 93 1.43 4.76 -12.45
CA ASP A 93 1.89 5.69 -13.50
C ASP A 93 2.97 6.68 -13.00
#